data_AF-A0A6P2RD10-F1
#
_entry.id   AF-A0A6P2RD10-F1
#
_cell.length_a   1.000
_cell.length_b   1.000
_cell.length_c   1.000
_cell.angle_alpha   90.00
_cell.angle_beta   90.00
_cell.angle_gamma   90.00
#
_symmetry.space_group_name_H-M   'P 1'
#
loop_
_entity.id
_entity.type
_entity.pdbx_description
1 polymer ?
#
loop_
_entity_poly.entity_id
_entity_poly.type
_entity_poly.pdbx_seq_one_letter_code
_entity_poly.pdbx_strand_id
1 'polypeptide(L)' 'MDELARRFEAAVIREALDFTRGRKVEAAERLGIGRNTITRKIQELHLEP' A
#
# COMPACT_ATOMS: atom_id res chain seq x y z
N MET A 1 -10.71 -1.23 16.74
CA MET A 1 -9.76 -0.21 16.23
C MET A 1 -8.91 -0.77 15.10
N ASP A 2 -8.32 -1.95 15.28
CA ASP A 2 -7.41 -2.57 14.29
C ASP A 2 -8.03 -2.82 12.91
N GLU A 3 -9.32 -3.14 12.85
CA GLU A 3 -10.01 -3.35 11.57
C GLU A 3 -10.15 -2.05 10.76
N LEU A 4 -10.43 -0.92 11.43
CA LEU A 4 -10.52 0.38 10.76
C LEU A 4 -9.15 0.81 10.24
N ALA A 5 -8.10 0.62 11.05
CA ALA A 5 -6.73 0.89 10.64
C ALA A 5 -6.33 0.02 9.43
N ARG A 6 -6.68 -1.28 9.45
CA ARG A 6 -6.42 -2.20 8.33
C ARG A 6 -7.13 -1.77 7.05
N ARG A 7 -8.41 -1.39 7.14
CA ARG A 7 -9.19 -0.91 5.98
C ARG A 7 -8.64 0.40 5.42
N PHE A 8 -8.29 1.34 6.31
CA PHE A 8 -7.67 2.60 5.92
C PHE A 8 -6.34 2.36 5.21
N GLU A 9 -5.46 1.54 5.78
CA GLU A 9 -4.17 1.21 5.19
C GLU A 9 -4.33 0.54 3.82
N ALA A 10 -5.30 -0.37 3.69
CA ALA A 10 -5.63 -1.01 2.42
C ALA A 10 -6.10 -0.01 1.36
N ALA A 11 -6.95 0.96 1.73
CA ALA A 11 -7.44 1.98 0.81
C ALA A 11 -6.31 2.91 0.35
N VAL A 12 -5.47 3.38 1.27
CA VAL A 12 -4.34 4.28 0.98
C VAL A 12 -3.31 3.62 0.05
N ILE A 13 -2.95 2.36 0.33
CA ILE A 13 -1.96 1.65 -0.49
C ILE A 13 -2.53 1.34 -1.87
N ARG A 14 -3.82 0.97 -1.96
CA ARG A 14 -4.48 0.72 -3.24
C ARG A 14 -4.51 1.97 -4.11
N GLU A 15 -4.92 3.10 -3.55
CA GLU A 15 -4.93 4.38 -4.28
C GLU A 15 -3.52 4.78 -4.74
N ALA A 16 -2.50 4.59 -3.90
CA ALA A 16 -1.12 4.89 -4.28
C ALA A 16 -0.62 3.99 -5.42
N LEU A 17 -1.01 2.71 -5.43
CA LEU A 17 -0.69 1.80 -6.53
C LEU A 17 -1.42 2.19 -7.81
N ASP A 18 -2.71 2.50 -7.74
CA ASP A 18 -3.50 2.91 -8.91
C ASP A 18 -2.94 4.21 -9.52
N PHE A 19 -2.65 5.20 -8.67
CA PHE A 19 -2.03 6.47 -9.08
C PHE A 19 -0.69 6.27 -9.78
N THR A 20 0.13 5.33 -9.29
CA THR A 20 1.46 5.03 -9.83
C THR A 20 1.45 3.94 -10.90
N ARG A 21 0.27 3.47 -11.33
CA ARG A 21 0.09 2.38 -12.29
C ARG A 21 0.82 1.09 -11.88
N GLY A 22 0.73 0.73 -10.61
CA GLY A 22 1.32 -0.47 -10.02
C GLY A 22 2.82 -0.37 -9.69
N ARG A 23 3.45 0.80 -9.87
CA ARG A 23 4.87 0.99 -9.55
C ARG A 23 5.10 1.08 -8.04
N LYS A 24 5.30 -0.07 -7.39
CA LYS A 24 5.48 -0.23 -5.94
C LYS A 24 6.53 0.72 -5.33
N VAL A 25 7.66 0.96 -6.02
CA VAL A 25 8.72 1.88 -5.53
C VAL A 25 8.21 3.31 -5.46
N GLU A 26 7.56 3.80 -6.52
CA GLU A 26 7.02 5.16 -6.59
C GLU A 26 5.86 5.33 -5.60
N ALA A 27 5.01 4.31 -5.44
CA ALA A 27 3.95 4.32 -4.43
C ALA A 27 4.53 4.43 -3.00
N ALA A 28 5.61 3.69 -2.71
CA ALA A 28 6.27 3.75 -1.40
C ALA A 28 6.88 5.14 -1.13
N GLU A 29 7.54 5.72 -2.13
CA GLU A 29 8.12 7.06 -2.06
C GLU A 29 7.05 8.12 -1.79
N ARG A 30 5.92 8.06 -2.51
CA ARG A 30 4.78 8.97 -2.31
C ARG A 30 4.12 8.84 -0.94
N LEU A 31 4.05 7.62 -0.41
CA LEU A 31 3.53 7.34 0.92
C LEU A 31 4.52 7.65 2.05
N GLY A 32 5.78 7.98 1.73
CA GLY A 32 6.83 8.21 2.72
C GLY A 32 7.22 6.96 3.50
N ILE A 33 7.02 5.77 2.93
CA ILE A 33 7.34 4.48 3.55
C ILE A 33 8.43 3.74 2.77
N GLY A 34 9.13 2.83 3.44
CA GLY A 34 10.14 1.99 2.80
C GLY A 34 9.55 1.05 1.74
N ARG A 35 10.33 0.78 0.68
CA ARG A 35 9.97 -0.20 -0.38
C ARG A 35 9.67 -1.60 0.18
N ASN A 36 10.40 -2.04 1.20
CA ASN A 36 10.14 -3.33 1.84
C ASN A 36 8.82 -3.31 2.63
N THR A 37 8.50 -2.17 3.25
CA THR A 37 7.24 -1.98 3.98
C THR A 37 6.05 -2.07 3.04
N ILE A 38 6.07 -1.36 1.90
CA ILE A 38 4.93 -1.43 0.96
C ILE A 38 4.76 -2.84 0.42
N THR A 39 5.86 -3.55 0.15
CA THR A 39 5.82 -4.93 -0.37
C THR A 39 5.15 -5.87 0.64
N ARG A 40 5.58 -5.80 1.91
CA ARG A 40 4.98 -6.59 2.99
C ARG A 40 3.51 -6.25 3.19
N LYS A 41 3.16 -4.95 3.18
CA LYS A 41 1.78 -4.50 3.37
C LYS A 41 0.85 -4.92 2.25
N ILE A 42 1.30 -4.88 1.00
CA ILE A 42 0.54 -5.38 -0.15
C ILE A 42 0.18 -6.87 0.03
N GLN A 43 1.12 -7.69 0.51
CA GLN A 43 0.89 -9.10 0.78
C GLN A 43 -0.04 -9.33 1.98
N GLU A 44 0.19 -8.64 3.10
CA GLU A 44 -0.62 -8.75 4.33
C GLU A 44 -2.07 -8.28 4.17
N LEU A 45 -2.30 -7.38 3.22
CA LEU A 45 -3.61 -6.78 2.92
C LEU A 45 -4.24 -7.38 1.66
N HIS A 46 -3.59 -8.35 1.02
CA HIS A 46 -4.05 -9.01 -0.21
C HIS A 46 -4.43 -8.00 -1.31
N LEU A 47 -3.53 -7.05 -1.59
CA LEU A 47 -3.71 -5.97 -2.58
C LEU A 47 -3.06 -6.28 -3.94
N GLU A 48 -2.47 -7.47 -4.11
CA GLU A 48 -2.02 -7.93 -5.42
C GLU A 48 -3.23 -8.42 -6.25
N PRO A 49 -3.25 -8.21 -7.57
CA PRO A 49 -4.19 -8.89 -8.44
C PRO A 49 -3.96 -10.40 -8.47
#